data_AF-A0A1I7KV53-F1
#
_entry.id   AF-A0A1I7KV53-F1
#
_cell.length_a   1.000
_cell.length_b   1.000
_cell.length_c   1.000
_cell.angle_alpha   90.00
_cell.angle_beta   90.00
_cell.angle_gamma   90.00
#
_symmetry.space_group_name_H-M   'P 1'
#
loop_
_entity.id
_entity.type
_entity.pdbx_description
1 polymer ?
#
loop_
_entity_poly.entity_id
_entity_poly.type
_entity_poly.pdbx_seq_one_letter_code
_entity_poly.pdbx_strand_id
1 'polypeptide(L)'
;MRHFATESGKSKGQFYTPAEVSRVMAQVLGIAQARTSPDTTVYDPTCGSGSLLLKVAEAAPTAVSVYGQEKEEVTSGLARMNMILHHNPGAVIEQGNTLADPKFLDGDQLKTFDYVVANPPFSDKRWSTGLGGDKYERFKGFGTPPDKQGDYAYLLHIVRSLKPTSAGPTSCCTSTALRWVCWS
;
A
#
# COMPACT_ATOMS: atom_id res chain seq x y z
N MET A 1 -12.03 2.88 17.11
CA MET A 1 -10.81 3.63 16.74
C MET A 1 -11.02 5.07 16.25
N ARG A 2 -12.23 5.52 15.87
CA ARG A 2 -12.47 6.94 15.50
C ARG A 2 -12.04 7.95 16.58
N HIS A 3 -12.10 7.56 17.87
CA HIS A 3 -11.86 8.45 19.00
C HIS A 3 -10.39 8.71 19.37
N PHE A 4 -9.41 7.91 18.88
CA PHE A 4 -7.98 8.13 19.18
C PHE A 4 -7.26 8.97 18.12
N ALA A 5 -7.77 9.01 16.89
CA ALA A 5 -7.21 9.83 15.80
C ALA A 5 -7.62 11.31 15.87
N THR A 6 -8.58 11.64 16.73
CA THR A 6 -9.12 13.01 16.87
C THR A 6 -8.28 13.92 17.76
N GLU A 7 -7.40 13.39 18.62
CA GLU A 7 -6.66 14.17 19.62
C GLU A 7 -5.22 14.53 19.22
N SER A 8 -4.63 13.86 18.22
CA SER A 8 -3.29 14.20 17.74
C SER A 8 -3.39 15.29 16.66
N GLY A 9 -3.07 16.54 17.01
CA GLY A 9 -3.11 17.72 16.12
C GLY A 9 -2.17 17.71 14.90
N LYS A 10 -1.77 16.54 14.40
CA LYS A 10 -1.06 16.36 13.12
C LYS A 10 -2.10 16.13 12.00
N SER A 11 -1.83 16.63 10.79
CA SER A 11 -2.74 16.56 9.64
C SER A 11 -3.40 15.17 9.50
N LYS A 12 -4.73 15.13 9.66
CA LYS A 12 -5.55 13.92 9.82
C LYS A 12 -5.51 12.94 8.64
N GLY A 13 -5.05 13.37 7.46
CA GLY A 13 -5.03 12.55 6.25
C GLY A 13 -4.00 11.43 6.23
N GLN A 14 -2.91 11.54 7.01
CA GLN A 14 -1.78 10.60 6.95
C GLN A 14 -1.95 9.34 7.81
N PHE A 15 -2.76 9.40 8.88
CA PHE A 15 -2.83 8.30 9.86
C PHE A 15 -4.05 7.38 9.68
N TYR A 16 -5.10 7.90 9.05
CA TYR A 16 -6.38 7.23 8.98
C TYR A 16 -7.14 7.58 7.71
N THR A 17 -7.35 6.58 6.86
CA THR A 17 -8.30 6.65 5.75
C THR A 17 -9.70 6.36 6.30
N PRO A 18 -10.68 7.27 6.14
CA PRO A 18 -12.06 7.04 6.57
C PRO A 18 -12.62 5.73 6.01
N ALA A 19 -13.40 5.00 6.81
CA ALA A 19 -13.91 3.68 6.45
C ALA A 19 -14.71 3.68 5.13
N GLU A 20 -15.43 4.77 4.87
CA GLU A 20 -16.20 5.00 3.65
C GLU A 20 -15.28 5.10 2.43
N VAL A 21 -14.18 5.85 2.53
CA VAL A 21 -13.17 5.98 1.47
C VAL A 21 -12.48 4.64 1.24
N SER A 22 -12.07 3.95 2.31
CA SER A 22 -11.43 2.63 2.22
C SER A 22 -12.33 1.59 1.53
N ARG A 23 -13.65 1.63 1.80
CA ARG A 23 -14.62 0.74 1.12
C ARG A 23 -14.71 1.04 -0.37
N VAL A 24 -14.77 2.33 -0.75
CA VAL A 24 -14.79 2.73 -2.17
C VAL A 24 -13.50 2.29 -2.85
N MET A 25 -12.33 2.49 -2.23
CA MET A 25 -11.07 2.05 -2.81
C MET A 25 -11.00 0.53 -2.99
N ALA A 26 -11.50 -0.25 -2.04
CA ALA A 26 -11.58 -1.70 -2.19
C ALA A 26 -12.51 -2.14 -3.35
N GLN A 27 -13.59 -1.38 -3.60
CA GLN A 27 -14.47 -1.61 -4.75
C GLN A 27 -13.81 -1.24 -6.08
N VAL A 28 -13.11 -0.09 -6.14
CA VAL A 28 -12.38 0.35 -7.35
C VAL A 28 -11.25 -0.63 -7.68
N LEU A 29 -10.59 -1.19 -6.66
CA LEU A 29 -9.60 -2.25 -6.80
C LEU A 29 -10.21 -3.55 -7.39
N GLY A 30 -11.53 -3.72 -7.33
CA GLY A 30 -12.26 -4.86 -7.87
C GLY A 30 -11.95 -6.20 -7.18
N ILE A 31 -11.30 -6.17 -6.01
CA ILE A 31 -10.87 -7.39 -5.30
C ILE A 31 -12.05 -8.28 -4.90
N ALA A 32 -13.22 -7.69 -4.66
CA ALA A 32 -14.45 -8.40 -4.29
C ALA A 32 -15.01 -9.27 -5.43
N GLN A 33 -14.65 -9.00 -6.69
CA GLN A 33 -15.04 -9.80 -7.85
C GLN A 33 -13.88 -10.68 -8.36
N ALA A 34 -12.69 -10.56 -7.76
CA ALA A 34 -11.52 -11.31 -8.18
C ALA A 34 -11.55 -12.75 -7.64
N ARG A 35 -10.89 -13.66 -8.37
CA ARG A 35 -10.55 -14.98 -7.84
C ARG A 35 -9.32 -14.83 -6.96
N THR A 36 -9.53 -14.81 -5.65
CA THR A 36 -8.47 -14.71 -4.65
C THR A 36 -8.13 -16.09 -4.08
N SER A 37 -6.94 -16.21 -3.51
CA SER A 37 -6.46 -17.36 -2.74
C SER A 37 -5.52 -16.87 -1.63
N PRO A 38 -5.11 -17.72 -0.67
CA PRO A 38 -4.09 -17.35 0.32
C PRO A 38 -2.77 -16.84 -0.29
N ASP A 39 -2.45 -17.25 -1.53
CA ASP A 39 -1.27 -16.80 -2.28
C ASP A 39 -1.45 -15.41 -2.93
N THR A 40 -2.68 -14.90 -2.97
CA THR A 40 -2.96 -13.54 -3.46
C THR A 40 -2.38 -12.55 -2.45
N THR A 41 -1.51 -11.67 -2.92
CA THR A 41 -0.82 -10.72 -2.06
C THR A 41 -1.35 -9.29 -2.23
N VAL A 42 -1.62 -8.63 -1.10
CA VAL A 42 -2.08 -7.23 -1.03
C VAL A 42 -1.04 -6.41 -0.28
N TYR A 43 -0.64 -5.28 -0.84
CA TYR A 43 0.40 -4.41 -0.28
C TYR A 43 -0.06 -2.96 -0.11
N ASP A 44 0.36 -2.32 0.98
CA ASP A 44 0.26 -0.87 1.17
C ASP A 44 1.62 -0.29 1.62
N PRO A 45 2.29 0.53 0.79
CA PRO A 45 3.58 1.13 1.12
C PRO A 45 3.50 2.23 2.18
N THR A 46 2.32 2.70 2.55
CA THR A 46 2.12 3.80 3.50
C THR A 46 0.87 3.48 4.33
N CYS A 47 0.89 2.33 5.00
CA CYS A 47 -0.34 1.73 5.51
C CYS A 47 -0.99 2.48 6.66
N GLY A 48 -0.29 3.43 7.30
CA GLY A 48 -0.79 4.14 8.45
C GLY A 48 -1.20 3.14 9.53
N SER A 49 -2.41 3.31 10.06
CA SER A 49 -3.01 2.39 11.04
C SER A 49 -3.45 1.02 10.48
N GLY A 50 -3.23 0.73 9.20
CA GLY A 50 -3.63 -0.52 8.54
C GLY A 50 -5.13 -0.62 8.23
N SER A 51 -5.91 0.42 8.52
CA SER A 51 -7.38 0.44 8.33
C SER A 51 -7.79 0.20 6.88
N LEU A 52 -6.98 0.68 5.92
CA LEU A 52 -7.23 0.48 4.50
C LEU A 52 -7.00 -0.97 4.08
N LEU A 53 -5.84 -1.53 4.42
CA LEU A 53 -5.50 -2.94 4.20
C LEU A 53 -6.56 -3.88 4.77
N LEU A 54 -7.08 -3.59 5.97
CA LEU A 54 -8.17 -4.37 6.56
C LEU A 54 -9.44 -4.36 5.70
N LYS A 55 -9.84 -3.21 5.16
CA LYS A 55 -11.03 -3.11 4.31
C LYS A 55 -10.85 -3.83 2.98
N VAL A 56 -9.64 -3.84 2.43
CA VAL A 56 -9.32 -4.62 1.23
C VAL A 56 -9.36 -6.12 1.53
N ALA A 57 -8.77 -6.55 2.65
CA ALA A 57 -8.79 -7.95 3.07
C ALA A 57 -10.22 -8.45 3.38
N GLU A 58 -11.05 -7.63 4.04
CA GLU A 58 -12.47 -7.93 4.29
C GLU A 58 -13.30 -8.02 3.00
N ALA A 59 -12.94 -7.27 1.96
CA ALA A 59 -13.63 -7.28 0.69
C ALA A 59 -13.26 -8.49 -0.20
N ALA A 60 -12.13 -9.14 0.06
CA ALA A 60 -11.68 -10.31 -0.70
C ALA A 60 -12.58 -11.53 -0.40
N PRO A 61 -12.99 -12.31 -1.42
CA PRO A 61 -13.82 -13.50 -1.22
C PRO A 61 -13.17 -14.60 -0.39
N THR A 62 -11.84 -14.66 -0.36
CA THR A 62 -11.04 -15.59 0.44
C THR A 62 -9.96 -14.83 1.18
N ALA A 63 -9.38 -15.46 2.21
CA ALA A 63 -8.20 -14.92 2.88
C ALA A 63 -7.06 -14.64 1.88
N VAL A 64 -6.38 -13.52 2.08
CA VAL A 64 -5.26 -13.02 1.27
C VAL A 64 -4.07 -12.69 2.17
N SER A 65 -2.87 -12.72 1.62
CA SER A 65 -1.65 -12.35 2.33
C SER A 65 -1.46 -10.84 2.33
N VAL A 66 -1.46 -10.23 3.51
CA VAL A 66 -1.42 -8.76 3.68
C VAL A 66 -0.02 -8.28 4.07
N TYR A 67 0.45 -7.24 3.38
CA TYR A 67 1.75 -6.61 3.59
C TYR A 67 1.56 -5.10 3.74
N GLY A 68 2.22 -4.50 4.72
CA GLY A 68 2.14 -3.06 4.95
C GLY A 68 3.48 -2.49 5.40
N GLN A 69 3.78 -1.28 4.98
CA GLN A 69 4.92 -0.52 5.49
C GLN A 69 4.45 0.82 6.06
N GLU A 70 4.97 1.17 7.23
CA GLU A 70 4.68 2.44 7.90
C GLU A 70 5.97 3.07 8.43
N LYS A 71 6.13 4.37 8.22
CA LYS A 71 7.32 5.11 8.64
C LYS A 71 7.38 5.30 10.16
N GLU A 72 6.27 5.70 10.76
CA GLU A 72 6.21 6.05 12.18
C GLU A 72 6.07 4.80 13.06
N GLU A 73 6.96 4.65 14.04
CA GLU A 73 7.02 3.45 14.89
C GLU A 73 5.69 3.18 15.63
N VAL A 74 5.14 4.21 16.29
CA VAL A 74 3.87 4.11 17.03
C VAL A 74 2.73 3.68 16.11
N THR A 75 2.65 4.26 14.91
CA THR A 75 1.61 3.94 13.94
C THR A 75 1.76 2.52 13.38
N SER A 76 3.00 2.08 13.13
CA SER A 76 3.28 0.70 12.71
C SER A 76 2.87 -0.32 13.78
N GLY A 77 3.07 0.01 15.06
CA GLY A 77 2.63 -0.81 16.20
C GLY A 77 1.11 -0.90 16.26
N LEU A 78 0.42 0.22 16.06
CA LEU A 78 -1.04 0.25 15.96
C LEU A 78 -1.55 -0.60 14.79
N ALA A 79 -0.92 -0.51 13.62
CA ALA A 79 -1.28 -1.34 12.46
C ALA A 79 -1.14 -2.84 12.75
N ARG A 80 -0.04 -3.28 13.39
CA ARG A 80 0.13 -4.67 13.82
C ARG A 80 -0.98 -5.12 14.78
N MET A 81 -1.29 -4.31 15.79
CA MET A 81 -2.38 -4.59 16.72
C MET A 81 -3.73 -4.69 16.01
N ASN A 82 -3.99 -3.78 15.07
CA ASN A 82 -5.22 -3.77 14.29
C ASN A 82 -5.38 -5.03 13.45
N MET A 83 -4.31 -5.51 12.82
CA MET A 83 -4.34 -6.76 12.07
C MET A 83 -4.73 -7.95 12.95
N ILE A 84 -4.16 -8.05 14.15
CA ILE A 84 -4.48 -9.11 15.12
C ILE A 84 -5.94 -9.01 15.59
N LEU A 85 -6.40 -7.83 15.99
CA LEU A 85 -7.74 -7.60 16.51
C LEU A 85 -8.84 -7.85 15.48
N HIS A 86 -8.52 -7.72 14.19
CA HIS A 86 -9.43 -7.95 13.07
C HIS A 86 -9.20 -9.31 12.38
N HIS A 87 -8.67 -10.30 13.12
CA HIS A 87 -8.51 -11.69 12.67
C HIS A 87 -7.59 -11.88 11.46
N ASN A 88 -6.60 -11.01 11.29
CA ASN A 88 -5.55 -11.15 10.26
C ASN A 88 -4.14 -11.22 10.87
N PRO A 89 -3.86 -12.17 11.78
CA PRO A 89 -2.57 -12.26 12.49
C PRO A 89 -1.39 -12.61 11.58
N GLY A 90 -1.63 -13.09 10.35
CA GLY A 90 -0.60 -13.38 9.36
C GLY A 90 -0.13 -12.16 8.56
N ALA A 91 -0.73 -10.99 8.77
CA ALA A 91 -0.31 -9.77 8.10
C ALA A 91 1.10 -9.35 8.52
N VAL A 92 1.94 -8.98 7.55
CA VAL A 92 3.31 -8.54 7.80
C VAL A 92 3.36 -7.01 7.69
N ILE A 93 3.59 -6.34 8.83
CA ILE A 93 3.68 -4.88 8.90
C ILE A 93 5.08 -4.47 9.36
N GLU A 94 5.81 -3.84 8.46
CA GLU A 94 7.18 -3.41 8.67
C GLU A 94 7.28 -1.91 8.98
N GLN A 95 8.23 -1.54 9.84
CA GLN A 95 8.51 -0.15 10.20
C GLN A 95 9.68 0.38 9.36
N GLY A 96 9.49 1.52 8.70
CA GLY A 96 10.54 2.19 7.94
C GLY A 96 10.01 3.11 6.85
N ASN A 97 10.84 4.05 6.37
CA ASN A 97 10.48 4.91 5.25
C ASN A 97 10.51 4.13 3.94
N THR A 98 9.37 4.01 3.26
CA THR A 98 9.24 3.20 2.04
C THR A 98 10.12 3.64 0.87
N LEU A 99 10.41 4.94 0.76
CA LEU A 99 11.26 5.44 -0.32
C LEU A 99 12.74 5.22 -0.03
N ALA A 100 13.19 5.54 1.19
CA ALA A 100 14.58 5.48 1.61
C ALA A 100 15.04 4.07 2.04
N ASP A 101 14.14 3.29 2.64
CA ASP A 101 14.39 1.99 3.28
C ASP A 101 13.19 1.05 3.06
N PRO A 102 12.93 0.62 1.81
CA PRO A 102 11.86 -0.32 1.51
C PRO A 102 12.14 -1.68 2.14
N LYS A 103 11.13 -2.23 2.84
CA LYS A 103 11.28 -3.45 3.65
C LYS A 103 10.91 -4.73 2.90
N PHE A 104 10.10 -4.61 1.85
CA PHE A 104 9.67 -5.75 1.06
C PHE A 104 10.52 -5.90 -0.19
N LEU A 105 11.57 -6.71 -0.07
CA LEU A 105 12.54 -6.99 -1.13
C LEU A 105 12.52 -8.47 -1.51
N ASP A 106 12.86 -8.74 -2.76
CA ASP A 106 13.22 -10.07 -3.28
C ASP A 106 14.61 -9.98 -3.88
N GLY A 107 15.62 -10.37 -3.09
CA GLY A 107 17.03 -10.09 -3.39
C GLY A 107 17.31 -8.58 -3.50
N ASP A 108 17.83 -8.15 -4.65
CA ASP A 108 18.14 -6.74 -4.93
C ASP A 108 16.99 -5.96 -5.58
N GLN A 109 15.80 -6.56 -5.69
CA GLN A 109 14.62 -5.95 -6.31
C GLN A 109 13.50 -5.74 -5.29
N LEU A 110 12.58 -4.81 -5.60
CA LEU A 110 11.34 -4.68 -4.82
C LEU A 110 10.49 -5.94 -4.99
N LYS A 111 9.97 -6.46 -3.88
CA LYS A 111 8.95 -7.50 -3.92
C LYS A 111 7.72 -6.99 -4.66
N THR A 112 7.13 -7.85 -5.48
CA THR A 112 5.94 -7.52 -6.26
C THR A 112 4.68 -8.17 -5.70
N PHE A 113 3.54 -7.48 -5.85
CA PHE A 113 2.27 -7.86 -5.26
C PHE A 113 1.14 -7.92 -6.30
N ASP A 114 0.11 -8.72 -6.03
CA ASP A 114 -1.05 -8.83 -6.94
C ASP A 114 -1.92 -7.58 -6.90
N TYR A 115 -2.07 -6.99 -5.71
CA TYR A 115 -2.81 -5.76 -5.47
C TYR A 115 -2.00 -4.80 -4.62
N VAL A 116 -2.01 -3.51 -4.99
CA VAL A 116 -1.37 -2.45 -4.19
C VAL A 116 -2.38 -1.34 -3.91
N VAL A 117 -2.61 -1.03 -2.65
CA VAL A 117 -3.49 0.07 -2.24
C VAL A 117 -2.68 1.03 -1.40
N ALA A 118 -2.85 2.34 -1.54
CA ALA A 118 -2.06 3.28 -0.77
C ALA A 118 -2.82 4.57 -0.45
N ASN A 119 -2.49 5.16 0.69
CA ASN A 119 -2.82 6.54 1.02
C ASN A 119 -1.56 7.31 1.46
N PRO A 120 -0.64 7.63 0.53
CA PRO A 120 0.62 8.28 0.88
C PRO A 120 0.41 9.70 1.43
N PRO A 121 1.40 10.22 2.17
CA PRO A 121 1.33 11.57 2.69
C PRO A 121 1.29 12.61 1.57
N PHE A 122 0.22 13.41 1.54
CA PHE A 122 0.03 14.46 0.54
C PHE A 122 1.20 15.47 0.52
N SER A 123 1.80 15.64 -0.67
CA SER A 123 2.86 16.60 -0.96
C SER A 123 4.02 16.56 0.03
N ASP A 124 4.58 15.37 0.29
CA ASP A 124 5.81 15.25 1.08
C ASP A 124 6.97 15.99 0.39
N LYS A 125 7.34 17.15 0.93
CA LYS A 125 8.42 18.01 0.42
C LYS A 125 9.81 17.47 0.73
N ARG A 126 9.92 16.42 1.54
CA ARG A 126 11.18 15.83 2.02
C ARG A 126 11.29 14.35 1.65
N TRP A 127 10.54 13.91 0.65
CA TRP A 127 10.47 12.51 0.21
C TRP A 127 11.84 11.94 -0.20
N SER A 128 12.73 12.78 -0.74
CA SER A 128 14.09 12.41 -1.16
C SER A 128 15.09 12.31 0.01
N THR A 129 14.69 12.68 1.23
CA THR A 129 15.57 12.62 2.41
C THR A 129 15.93 11.17 2.73
N GLY A 130 17.22 10.86 2.74
CA GLY A 130 17.73 9.50 2.95
C GLY A 130 17.69 8.62 1.70
N LEU A 131 17.22 9.15 0.57
CA LEU A 131 17.28 8.45 -0.71
C LEU A 131 18.69 8.55 -1.30
N GLY A 132 19.46 7.46 -1.25
CA GLY A 132 20.80 7.37 -1.85
C GLY A 132 20.77 7.16 -3.37
N GLY A 133 19.86 7.83 -4.08
CA GLY A 133 19.51 7.50 -5.47
C GLY A 133 18.51 6.34 -5.58
N ASP A 134 18.13 6.01 -6.82
CA ASP A 134 17.09 5.01 -7.07
C ASP A 134 17.66 3.62 -7.38
N LYS A 135 18.14 2.92 -6.33
CA LYS A 135 18.70 1.56 -6.43
C LYS A 135 17.72 0.56 -7.09
N TYR A 136 16.42 0.76 -6.89
CA TYR A 136 15.37 -0.19 -7.29
C TYR A 136 14.74 0.11 -8.65
N GLU A 137 15.32 1.04 -9.42
CA GLU A 137 14.87 1.44 -10.75
C GLU A 137 13.38 1.84 -10.82
N ARG A 138 12.83 2.42 -9.75
CA ARG A 138 11.46 2.96 -9.68
C ARG A 138 11.23 4.10 -10.68
N PHE A 139 12.24 4.92 -10.95
CA PHE A 139 12.14 6.13 -11.77
C PHE A 139 12.58 5.90 -13.22
N LYS A 140 13.07 4.70 -13.54
CA LYS A 140 13.57 4.34 -14.86
C LYS A 140 12.43 4.40 -15.88
N GLY A 141 12.63 5.18 -16.95
CA GLY A 141 11.63 5.38 -18.01
C GLY A 141 10.63 6.52 -17.76
N PHE A 142 10.52 7.02 -16.52
CA PHE A 142 9.61 8.11 -16.15
C PHE A 142 10.33 9.40 -15.76
N GLY A 143 11.61 9.30 -15.38
CA GLY A 143 12.40 10.41 -14.89
C GLY A 143 12.27 10.59 -13.37
N THR A 144 13.20 11.33 -12.79
CA THR A 144 13.21 11.58 -11.34
C THR A 144 12.09 12.54 -10.96
N PRO A 145 11.25 12.19 -9.95
CA PRO A 145 10.23 13.09 -9.45
C PRO A 145 10.80 14.43 -8.96
N PRO A 146 10.06 15.55 -9.06
CA PRO A 146 10.50 16.82 -8.51
C PRO A 146 10.62 16.77 -6.98
N ASP A 147 11.62 17.47 -6.41
CA ASP A 147 11.94 17.43 -4.97
C ASP A 147 10.78 17.79 -4.04
N LYS A 148 9.82 18.60 -4.52
CA LYS A 148 8.66 19.05 -3.73
C LYS A 148 7.38 18.24 -3.98
N GLN A 149 7.45 17.20 -4.82
CA GLN A 149 6.30 16.39 -5.24
C GLN A 149 6.52 14.91 -4.89
N GLY A 150 6.51 14.60 -3.60
CA GLY A 150 6.69 13.23 -3.10
C GLY A 150 5.60 12.26 -3.54
N ASP A 151 4.39 12.75 -3.83
CA ASP A 151 3.26 11.95 -4.31
C ASP A 151 3.65 11.12 -5.55
N TYR A 152 4.42 11.71 -6.45
CA TYR A 152 4.86 11.03 -7.66
C TYR A 152 5.90 9.94 -7.36
N ALA A 153 6.79 10.15 -6.39
CA ALA A 153 7.75 9.13 -5.96
C ALA A 153 7.05 7.91 -5.34
N TYR A 154 6.03 8.12 -4.51
CA TYR A 154 5.20 7.04 -3.98
C TYR A 154 4.43 6.30 -5.08
N LEU A 155 3.87 7.02 -6.06
CA LEU A 155 3.20 6.39 -7.20
C LEU A 155 4.14 5.49 -7.99
N LEU A 156 5.36 5.96 -8.29
CA LEU A 156 6.35 5.17 -9.02
C LEU A 156 6.81 3.94 -8.22
N HIS A 157 6.90 4.07 -6.88
CA HIS A 157 7.13 2.93 -6.00
C HIS A 157 6.00 1.89 -6.11
N ILE A 158 4.72 2.33 -6.04
CA ILE A 158 3.55 1.46 -6.22
C ILE A 158 3.60 0.72 -7.55
N VAL A 159 3.87 1.44 -8.64
CA VAL A 159 3.95 0.85 -9.99
C VAL A 159 5.05 -0.20 -10.06
N ARG A 160 6.22 0.06 -9.47
CA ARG A 160 7.34 -0.90 -9.45
C ARG A 160 7.07 -2.11 -8.56
N SER A 161 6.26 -1.97 -7.52
CA SER A 161 5.84 -3.05 -6.62
C SER A 161 4.64 -3.87 -7.13
N LEU A 162 4.10 -3.58 -8.32
CA LEU A 162 3.04 -4.41 -8.91
C LEU A 162 3.61 -5.57 -9.71
N LYS A 163 3.01 -6.76 -9.57
CA LYS A 163 3.31 -7.88 -10.47
C LYS A 163 2.94 -7.50 -11.90
N PRO A 164 3.79 -7.82 -12.90
CA PRO A 164 3.40 -7.72 -14.29
C PRO A 164 2.11 -8.52 -14.53
N THR A 165 1.19 -7.97 -15.30
CA THR A 165 0.02 -8.75 -15.69
C THR A 165 0.50 -9.88 -16.60
N SER A 166 0.49 -11.12 -16.11
CA SER A 166 0.66 -12.27 -16.99
C SER A 166 -0.57 -12.35 -17.89
N ALA A 167 -0.42 -11.93 -19.14
CA ALA A 167 -1.35 -12.29 -20.20
C ALA A 167 -1.20 -13.80 -20.46
N GLY A 168 -1.78 -14.63 -19.59
CA GLY A 168 -1.99 -16.04 -19.88
C GLY A 168 -3.08 -16.19 -20.96
N PRO A 169 -3.03 -17.22 -21.81
CA PRO A 169 -3.94 -17.38 -22.96
C PRO A 169 -5.43 -17.54 -22.59
N THR A 170 -5.78 -17.57 -21.29
CA THR A 170 -7.15 -17.66 -20.78
C THR A 170 -7.68 -16.38 -20.12
N SER A 171 -6.90 -15.29 -20.05
CA SER A 171 -7.41 -14.00 -19.55
C SER A 171 -8.03 -13.16 -20.69
N CYS A 172 -8.92 -13.76 -21.46
CA CYS A 172 -9.76 -13.03 -22.41
C CYS A 172 -11.14 -12.88 -21.76
N CYS A 173 -11.52 -11.64 -21.46
CA CYS A 173 -12.88 -11.22 -21.10
C CYS A 173 -13.44 -11.72 -19.76
N THR A 174 -13.12 -11.00 -18.67
CA THR A 174 -14.13 -10.38 -17.76
C THR A 174 -13.41 -9.64 -16.64
N SER A 175 -13.55 -8.30 -16.60
CA SER A 175 -13.05 -7.37 -15.58
C SER A 175 -11.54 -7.08 -15.59
N THR A 176 -11.15 -6.03 -16.32
CA THR A 176 -9.89 -5.28 -16.10
C THR A 176 -10.03 -4.48 -14.80
N ALA A 177 -10.04 -5.15 -13.64
CA ALA A 177 -10.03 -4.47 -12.36
C ALA A 177 -8.69 -3.74 -12.19
N LEU A 178 -8.73 -2.47 -11.75
CA LEU A 178 -7.51 -1.75 -11.38
C LEU A 178 -6.82 -2.56 -10.28
N ARG A 179 -5.59 -3.02 -10.51
CA ARG A 179 -4.80 -3.74 -9.48
C ARG A 179 -4.12 -2.80 -8.48
N TRP A 180 -4.32 -1.50 -8.65
CA TRP A 180 -3.86 -0.53 -7.68
C TRP A 180 -4.80 0.67 -7.56
N VAL A 181 -4.85 1.26 -6.36
CA VAL A 181 -5.56 2.52 -6.10
C VAL A 181 -4.74 3.35 -5.11
N CYS A 182 -4.62 4.64 -5.40
CA CYS A 182 -3.96 5.61 -4.53
C CYS A 182 -4.94 6.74 -4.20
N TRP A 183 -5.05 7.08 -2.92
CA TRP A 183 -5.78 8.26 -2.40
C TRP A 183 -4.77 9.18 -1.69
N SER A 184 -4.97 10.49 -1.68
CA SER A 184 -4.09 11.45 -0.96
C SER A 184 -4.86 12.70 -0.59
#